data_AF-A0A8H7C4C9-F1
#
_entry.id   AF-A0A8H7C4C9-F1
#
_cell.length_a   1.000
_cell.length_b   1.000
_cell.length_c   1.000
_cell.angle_alpha   90.00
_cell.angle_beta   90.00
_cell.angle_gamma   90.00
#
_symmetry.space_group_name_H-M   'P 1'
#
loop_
_entity.id
_entity.type
_entity.pdbx_description
1 polymer ?
#
loop_
_entity_poly.entity_id
_entity_poly.type
_entity_poly.pdbx_seq_one_letter_code
_entity_poly.pdbx_strand_id
1 'polypeptide(L)'
;MQKCPTLARLARPPLYSNVHFCSPGPGSPNDLFMHKIGPGVLDPTHPATKTPIRAFPSIRTECFRLSAFPSALLIPHPDTIGTPGRPSIDTWANRLSRAAQLQDSGVETQGPFDLSRVVAPSILLPHPRKSIPMLLYFSISKAKTHKHAAKRRKLRTRFKEAINLVVTRGAQGTKDELGVPQLEFNDEEVRENGDRWILPDWVYICYPEASLYLMRYPQLVPLLRSSLHKIWIHGTSLEKRWAEDEMRKQAGLPPLAFQKQPTHRKSQPPRTPRQNFESKRYPSTAR
;
A
#
# COMPACT_ATOMS: atom_id res chain seq x y z
N MET A 1 0.38 -19.43 19.68
CA MET A 1 1.08 -18.13 19.66
C MET A 1 2.52 -18.29 20.11
N GLN A 2 3.49 -17.87 19.30
CA GLN A 2 4.92 -17.99 19.63
C GLN A 2 5.45 -16.61 20.07
N LYS A 3 5.96 -16.51 21.30
CA LYS A 3 6.68 -15.31 21.80
C LYS A 3 8.16 -15.47 21.48
N CYS A 4 8.75 -14.52 20.75
CA CYS A 4 10.15 -14.63 20.33
C CYS A 4 10.93 -13.35 20.66
N PRO A 5 11.88 -13.41 21.62
CA PRO A 5 12.65 -12.24 22.03
C PRO A 5 13.68 -11.78 20.98
N THR A 6 14.10 -12.69 20.09
CA THR A 6 15.11 -12.40 19.06
C THR A 6 14.68 -12.89 17.69
N LEU A 7 14.58 -11.97 16.71
CA LEU A 7 14.12 -12.26 15.34
C LEU A 7 15.01 -13.25 14.57
N ALA A 8 16.24 -13.50 15.03
CA ALA A 8 17.20 -14.38 14.38
C ALA A 8 16.92 -15.89 14.56
N ARG A 9 16.05 -16.28 15.50
CA ARG A 9 15.75 -17.70 15.82
C ARG A 9 14.30 -18.10 15.55
N LEU A 10 13.65 -17.45 14.60
CA LEU A 10 12.26 -17.75 14.25
C LEU A 10 12.16 -19.10 13.53
N ALA A 11 11.17 -19.92 13.90
CA ALA A 11 10.81 -21.15 13.18
C ALA A 11 10.47 -20.86 11.71
N ARG A 12 10.32 -21.84 10.83
CA ARG A 12 9.89 -21.57 9.44
C ARG A 12 8.42 -21.08 9.42
N PRO A 13 8.06 -20.11 8.57
CA PRO A 13 6.68 -19.64 8.46
C PRO A 13 5.75 -20.75 7.92
N PRO A 14 4.45 -20.70 8.27
CA PRO A 14 3.50 -21.78 7.99
C PRO A 14 3.15 -21.92 6.50
N LEU A 15 2.96 -20.80 5.80
CA LEU A 15 2.41 -20.80 4.43
C LEU A 15 3.37 -20.13 3.43
N TYR A 16 3.58 -18.82 3.61
CA TYR A 16 4.48 -18.03 2.76
C TYR A 16 5.85 -17.86 3.42
N SER A 17 6.91 -18.11 2.67
CA SER A 17 8.29 -17.96 3.14
C SER A 17 8.68 -16.48 3.31
N ASN A 18 8.23 -15.62 2.40
CA ASN A 18 8.53 -14.20 2.38
C ASN A 18 7.51 -13.41 1.54
N VAL A 19 7.59 -12.09 1.67
CA VAL A 19 7.03 -11.13 0.72
C VAL A 19 8.11 -10.81 -0.31
N HIS A 20 7.80 -11.08 -1.57
CA HIS A 20 8.66 -10.77 -2.70
C HIS A 20 8.40 -9.33 -3.16
N PHE A 21 9.32 -8.43 -2.80
CA PHE A 21 9.22 -7.02 -3.16
C PHE A 21 9.67 -6.78 -4.61
N CYS A 22 8.73 -6.87 -5.55
CA CYS A 22 8.97 -6.72 -6.98
C CYS A 22 9.46 -5.31 -7.33
N SER A 23 10.68 -5.20 -7.87
CA SER A 23 11.22 -4.00 -8.48
C SER A 23 12.34 -4.38 -9.47
N PRO A 24 12.28 -3.94 -10.75
CA PRO A 24 11.26 -3.08 -11.33
C PRO A 24 9.93 -3.82 -11.58
N GLY A 25 8.81 -3.14 -11.30
CA GLY A 25 7.47 -3.60 -11.66
C GLY A 25 7.19 -3.42 -13.17
N PRO A 26 5.93 -3.63 -13.61
CA PRO A 26 5.54 -3.45 -15.01
C PRO A 26 5.61 -1.99 -15.50
N GLY A 27 5.84 -1.03 -14.59
CA GLY A 27 6.00 0.38 -14.93
C GLY A 27 6.64 1.22 -13.80
N SER A 28 6.77 2.51 -14.08
CA SER A 28 7.34 3.54 -13.20
C SER A 28 6.25 4.26 -12.39
N PRO A 29 6.42 4.45 -11.06
CA PRO A 29 5.47 5.15 -10.19
C PRO A 29 5.74 6.67 -10.09
N ASN A 30 6.50 7.26 -11.01
CA ASN A 30 6.95 8.66 -10.90
C ASN A 30 5.80 9.67 -10.70
N ASP A 31 4.71 9.54 -11.44
CA ASP A 31 3.56 10.44 -11.29
C ASP A 31 2.81 10.24 -9.97
N LEU A 32 2.73 8.98 -9.52
CA LEU A 32 2.10 8.64 -8.25
C LEU A 32 2.88 9.21 -7.06
N PHE A 33 4.21 9.33 -7.15
CA PHE A 33 4.98 10.03 -6.12
C PHE A 33 4.57 11.50 -5.96
N MET A 34 4.14 12.13 -7.05
CA MET A 34 3.68 13.52 -7.11
C MET A 34 2.18 13.66 -6.85
N HIS A 35 1.51 12.57 -6.48
CA HIS A 35 0.06 12.52 -6.30
C HIS A 35 -0.68 13.02 -7.56
N LYS A 36 -0.25 12.54 -8.73
CA LYS A 36 -0.91 12.77 -10.01
C LYS A 36 -1.14 11.46 -10.76
N ILE A 37 -2.16 11.45 -11.60
CA ILE A 37 -2.36 10.45 -12.64
C ILE A 37 -1.91 11.12 -13.94
N GLY A 38 -0.78 10.68 -14.49
CA GLY A 38 -0.25 11.25 -15.73
C GLY A 38 -0.89 10.67 -16.99
N PRO A 39 -0.62 11.27 -18.16
CA PRO A 39 -0.99 10.68 -19.44
C PRO A 39 -0.14 9.45 -19.73
N GLY A 40 -0.70 8.46 -20.43
CA GLY A 40 0.03 7.25 -20.83
C GLY A 40 0.24 6.26 -19.68
N VAL A 41 -0.85 5.88 -19.02
CA VAL A 41 -0.86 4.85 -17.97
C VAL A 41 -0.75 3.44 -18.55
N LEU A 42 -0.39 2.47 -17.69
CA LEU A 42 -0.18 1.07 -18.03
C LEU A 42 -1.45 0.40 -18.58
N ASP A 43 -2.60 0.66 -17.95
CA ASP A 43 -3.91 0.21 -18.43
C ASP A 43 -4.90 1.39 -18.46
N PRO A 44 -5.10 2.01 -19.65
CA PRO A 44 -6.06 3.08 -19.83
C PRO A 44 -7.52 2.65 -19.61
N THR A 45 -7.84 1.36 -19.73
CA THR A 45 -9.20 0.84 -19.55
C THR A 45 -9.60 0.71 -18.08
N HIS A 46 -8.62 0.74 -17.17
CA HIS A 46 -8.86 0.55 -15.75
C HIS A 46 -9.67 1.71 -15.15
N PRO A 47 -10.72 1.45 -14.34
CA PRO A 47 -11.61 2.48 -13.78
C PRO A 47 -10.92 3.46 -12.82
N ALA A 48 -9.80 3.04 -12.23
CA ALA A 48 -8.93 3.91 -11.44
C ALA A 48 -8.42 5.15 -12.19
N THR A 49 -8.33 5.13 -13.53
CA THR A 49 -7.91 6.29 -14.33
C THR A 49 -8.88 7.47 -14.20
N LYS A 50 -10.16 7.19 -13.95
CA LYS A 50 -11.24 8.17 -13.75
C LYS A 50 -11.46 8.49 -12.28
N THR A 51 -10.83 7.74 -11.38
CA THR A 51 -10.99 7.91 -9.93
C THR A 51 -10.12 9.07 -9.45
N PRO A 52 -10.67 10.04 -8.69
CA PRO A 52 -9.87 11.15 -8.19
C PRO A 52 -8.77 10.61 -7.27
N ILE A 53 -7.54 11.13 -7.41
CA ILE A 53 -6.39 10.53 -6.71
C ILE A 53 -6.53 10.52 -5.17
N ARG A 54 -7.32 11.45 -4.62
CA ARG A 54 -7.58 11.53 -3.17
C ARG A 54 -8.51 10.41 -2.66
N ALA A 55 -9.21 9.73 -3.55
CA ALA A 55 -10.03 8.58 -3.18
C ALA A 55 -9.19 7.33 -2.90
N PHE A 56 -7.92 7.28 -3.35
CA PHE A 56 -7.05 6.16 -3.04
C PHE A 56 -6.60 6.18 -1.58
N PRO A 57 -6.40 5.01 -0.95
CA PRO A 57 -5.98 4.93 0.44
C PRO A 57 -4.59 5.54 0.64
N SER A 58 -4.51 6.54 1.52
CA SER A 58 -3.26 7.13 2.00
C SER A 58 -3.31 7.23 3.52
N ILE A 59 -2.60 6.33 4.20
CA ILE A 59 -2.53 6.26 5.65
C ILE A 59 -1.27 6.95 6.13
N ARG A 60 -1.44 7.91 7.04
CA ARG A 60 -0.32 8.60 7.70
C ARG A 60 -0.27 8.18 9.17
N THR A 61 0.91 7.74 9.59
CA THR A 61 1.26 7.46 10.98
C THR A 61 2.32 8.45 11.45
N GLU A 62 2.78 8.30 12.69
CA GLU A 62 3.86 9.09 13.27
C GLU A 62 5.24 8.84 12.64
N CYS A 63 5.44 7.68 12.01
CA CYS A 63 6.74 7.23 11.52
C CYS A 63 6.79 6.93 10.02
N PHE A 64 5.65 6.87 9.35
CA PHE A 64 5.59 6.75 7.89
C PHE A 64 4.26 7.24 7.33
N ARG A 65 4.24 7.49 6.02
CA ARG A 65 3.01 7.52 5.22
C ARG A 65 3.05 6.37 4.21
N LEU A 66 1.97 5.62 4.12
CA LEU A 66 1.79 4.53 3.16
C LEU A 66 0.59 4.84 2.29
N SER A 67 0.79 4.93 0.98
CA SER A 67 -0.28 5.09 0.00
C SER A 67 -0.33 3.88 -0.92
N ALA A 68 -1.51 3.49 -1.37
CA ALA A 68 -1.65 2.38 -2.32
C ALA A 68 -2.50 2.80 -3.51
N PHE A 69 -2.09 2.35 -4.70
CA PHE A 69 -2.70 2.69 -5.98
C PHE A 69 -2.75 1.44 -6.87
N PRO A 70 -3.74 1.27 -7.74
CA PRO A 70 -3.72 0.18 -8.72
C PRO A 70 -2.49 0.28 -9.65
N SER A 71 -1.88 -0.86 -9.98
CA SER A 71 -0.69 -0.91 -10.86
C SER A 71 -0.97 -0.38 -12.26
N ALA A 72 -2.23 -0.46 -12.70
CA ALA A 72 -2.75 0.12 -13.94
C ALA A 72 -2.39 1.59 -14.13
N LEU A 73 -2.16 2.34 -13.04
CA LEU A 73 -1.81 3.76 -13.07
C LEU A 73 -0.30 4.03 -13.22
N LEU A 74 0.53 2.99 -13.29
CA LEU A 74 1.97 3.14 -13.54
C LEU A 74 2.22 3.65 -14.96
N ILE A 75 3.33 4.34 -15.16
CA ILE A 75 3.80 4.68 -16.51
C ILE A 75 4.51 3.45 -17.07
N PRO A 76 4.13 2.91 -18.24
CA PRO A 76 4.82 1.76 -18.83
C PRO A 76 6.30 2.09 -19.06
N HIS A 77 7.20 1.15 -18.79
CA HIS A 77 8.57 1.30 -19.28
C HIS A 77 8.57 1.05 -20.80
N PRO A 78 9.35 1.82 -21.58
CA PRO A 78 9.47 1.58 -23.03
C PRO A 78 9.94 0.15 -23.33
N ASP A 79 10.78 -0.41 -22.45
CA ASP A 79 11.36 -1.75 -22.59
C ASP A 79 10.47 -2.89 -22.04
N THR A 80 9.24 -2.60 -21.59
CA THR A 80 8.32 -3.63 -21.05
C THR A 80 7.29 -4.13 -22.03
N ILE A 81 6.97 -3.35 -23.06
CA ILE A 81 5.90 -3.67 -24.00
C ILE A 81 6.50 -4.49 -25.15
N GLY A 82 6.17 -5.78 -25.22
CA GLY A 82 6.51 -6.64 -26.37
C GLY A 82 7.86 -7.36 -26.30
N THR A 83 8.60 -7.31 -25.19
CA THR A 83 9.82 -8.10 -25.04
C THR A 83 9.48 -9.58 -24.83
N PRO A 84 9.99 -10.51 -25.68
CA PRO A 84 9.76 -11.94 -25.50
C PRO A 84 10.25 -12.39 -24.12
N GLY A 85 9.38 -13.08 -23.38
CA GLY A 85 9.67 -13.57 -22.02
C GLY A 85 9.18 -12.69 -20.86
N ARG A 86 8.66 -11.47 -21.12
CA ARG A 86 7.91 -10.70 -20.11
C ARG A 86 6.40 -10.99 -20.23
N PRO A 87 5.69 -11.29 -19.14
CA PRO A 87 4.25 -11.55 -19.21
C PRO A 87 3.49 -10.30 -19.67
N SER A 88 2.45 -10.52 -20.48
CA SER A 88 1.51 -9.48 -20.84
C SER A 88 0.86 -8.88 -19.60
N ILE A 89 0.63 -7.57 -19.61
CA ILE A 89 -0.08 -6.87 -18.53
C ILE A 89 -1.51 -7.43 -18.47
N ASP A 90 -1.94 -7.82 -17.28
CA ASP A 90 -3.29 -8.29 -17.05
C ASP A 90 -4.25 -7.09 -16.91
N THR A 91 -4.95 -6.76 -18.00
CA THR A 91 -5.84 -5.59 -18.03
C THR A 91 -7.11 -5.82 -17.22
N TRP A 92 -7.74 -4.72 -16.79
CA TRP A 92 -9.03 -4.75 -16.11
C TRP A 92 -10.10 -5.50 -16.91
N ALA A 93 -10.15 -5.27 -18.22
CA ALA A 93 -11.07 -5.97 -19.12
C ALA A 93 -10.85 -7.49 -19.10
N ASN A 94 -9.59 -7.94 -19.14
CA ASN A 94 -9.27 -9.36 -19.06
C ASN A 94 -9.69 -9.98 -17.72
N ARG A 95 -9.52 -9.24 -16.61
CA ARG A 95 -9.97 -9.69 -15.28
C ARG A 95 -11.49 -9.88 -15.22
N LEU A 96 -12.27 -8.98 -15.82
CA LEU A 96 -13.73 -9.10 -15.88
C LEU A 96 -14.16 -10.28 -16.75
N SER A 97 -13.57 -10.44 -17.94
CA SER A 97 -13.87 -11.57 -18.82
C SER A 97 -13.60 -12.92 -18.16
N ARG A 98 -12.50 -13.04 -17.40
CA ARG A 98 -12.21 -14.25 -16.62
C ARG A 98 -13.22 -14.48 -15.49
N ALA A 99 -13.65 -13.41 -14.81
CA ALA A 99 -14.66 -13.53 -13.75
C ALA A 99 -15.97 -14.08 -14.32
N ALA A 100 -16.41 -13.61 -15.49
CA ALA A 100 -17.59 -14.12 -16.18
C ALA A 100 -17.46 -15.60 -16.53
N GLN A 101 -16.33 -16.03 -17.10
CA GLN A 101 -16.08 -17.45 -17.42
C GLN A 101 -16.08 -18.36 -16.19
N LEU A 102 -15.63 -17.87 -15.03
CA LEU A 102 -15.67 -18.61 -13.77
C LEU A 102 -17.09 -18.77 -13.23
N GLN A 103 -17.99 -17.81 -13.50
CA GLN A 103 -19.40 -17.93 -13.13
C GLN A 103 -20.11 -19.00 -13.97
N ASP A 104 -19.85 -19.04 -15.28
CA ASP A 104 -20.46 -20.01 -16.19
C ASP A 104 -20.02 -21.46 -15.92
N SER A 105 -18.85 -21.65 -15.30
CA SER A 105 -18.29 -22.98 -14.96
C SER A 105 -18.76 -23.55 -13.62
N GLY A 106 -19.67 -22.88 -12.90
CA GLY A 106 -20.41 -23.46 -11.77
C GLY A 106 -19.60 -23.73 -10.51
N VAL A 107 -18.44 -23.09 -10.31
CA VAL A 107 -17.63 -23.27 -9.09
C VAL A 107 -18.27 -22.53 -7.92
N GLU A 108 -18.94 -23.25 -7.03
CA GLU A 108 -19.54 -22.72 -5.80
C GLU A 108 -18.47 -22.16 -4.83
N THR A 109 -18.20 -20.86 -4.91
CA THR A 109 -17.36 -20.18 -3.91
C THR A 109 -18.21 -19.78 -2.70
N GLN A 110 -17.80 -20.16 -1.50
CA GLN A 110 -18.54 -19.93 -0.25
C GLN A 110 -18.54 -18.45 0.14
N GLY A 111 -19.69 -17.78 0.10
CA GLY A 111 -19.89 -16.45 0.70
C GLY A 111 -20.79 -15.52 -0.12
N PRO A 112 -21.69 -14.72 0.51
CA PRO A 112 -22.63 -13.84 -0.20
C PRO A 112 -22.01 -12.67 -0.98
N PHE A 113 -20.73 -12.34 -0.79
CA PHE A 113 -20.03 -11.26 -1.51
C PHE A 113 -18.52 -11.54 -1.55
N ASP A 114 -18.11 -12.60 -2.24
CA ASP A 114 -16.70 -12.78 -2.56
C ASP A 114 -16.33 -11.91 -3.78
N LEU A 115 -15.36 -11.01 -3.60
CA LEU A 115 -14.83 -10.17 -4.69
C LEU A 115 -14.36 -11.01 -5.88
N SER A 116 -13.93 -12.25 -5.63
CA SER A 116 -13.52 -13.21 -6.65
C SER A 116 -14.62 -13.51 -7.68
N ARG A 117 -15.91 -13.39 -7.30
CA ARG A 117 -17.04 -13.57 -8.22
C ARG A 117 -17.17 -12.41 -9.20
N VAL A 118 -16.89 -11.18 -8.76
CA VAL A 118 -17.15 -9.97 -9.55
C VAL A 118 -15.91 -9.54 -10.33
N VAL A 119 -14.72 -9.77 -9.78
CA VAL A 119 -13.43 -9.47 -10.42
C VAL A 119 -12.47 -10.62 -10.14
N ALA A 120 -11.98 -11.25 -11.20
CA ALA A 120 -10.97 -12.29 -11.04
C ALA A 120 -9.71 -11.66 -10.40
N PRO A 121 -8.99 -12.40 -9.53
CA PRO A 121 -7.70 -11.94 -9.07
C PRO A 121 -6.80 -11.68 -10.27
N SER A 122 -5.99 -10.61 -10.20
CA SER A 122 -5.01 -10.34 -11.23
C SER A 122 -4.06 -11.53 -11.36
N ILE A 123 -3.74 -11.92 -12.59
CA ILE A 123 -2.69 -12.91 -12.86
C ILE A 123 -1.36 -12.22 -12.55
N LEU A 124 -0.90 -12.40 -11.32
CA LEU A 124 0.42 -11.92 -10.92
C LEU A 124 1.48 -12.76 -11.62
N LEU A 125 2.54 -12.10 -12.10
CA LEU A 125 3.75 -12.71 -12.66
C LEU A 125 4.11 -14.00 -11.89
N PRO A 126 4.57 -15.09 -12.54
CA PRO A 126 4.91 -16.33 -11.85
C PRO A 126 5.93 -16.05 -10.73
N HIS A 127 5.49 -16.19 -9.47
CA HIS A 127 6.31 -15.95 -8.29
C HIS A 127 7.09 -17.21 -7.91
N PRO A 128 8.31 -17.07 -7.35
CA PRO A 128 9.02 -18.22 -6.79
C PRO A 128 8.13 -18.89 -5.73
N ARG A 129 8.07 -20.23 -5.76
CA ARG A 129 7.18 -21.06 -4.94
C ARG A 129 7.22 -20.59 -3.47
N LYS A 130 6.04 -20.28 -2.89
CA LYS A 130 5.81 -19.82 -1.50
C LYS A 130 6.21 -18.36 -1.19
N SER A 131 6.00 -17.42 -2.10
CA SER A 131 6.18 -15.98 -1.82
C SER A 131 4.95 -15.15 -2.20
N ILE A 132 4.70 -14.05 -1.47
CA ILE A 132 3.63 -13.10 -1.81
C ILE A 132 4.21 -11.91 -2.58
N PRO A 133 3.79 -11.64 -3.83
CA PRO A 133 4.12 -10.40 -4.53
C PRO A 133 3.74 -9.15 -3.76
N MET A 134 4.64 -8.16 -3.73
CA MET A 134 4.30 -6.79 -3.36
C MET A 134 5.07 -5.78 -4.20
N LEU A 135 4.37 -4.93 -4.95
CA LEU A 135 4.97 -3.77 -5.62
C LEU A 135 5.13 -2.64 -4.61
N LEU A 136 6.33 -2.50 -4.02
CA LEU A 136 6.61 -1.52 -2.98
C LEU A 136 7.75 -0.58 -3.38
N TYR A 137 7.43 0.71 -3.44
CA TYR A 137 8.37 1.79 -3.71
C TYR A 137 8.57 2.68 -2.49
N PHE A 138 9.74 3.30 -2.41
CA PHE A 138 10.11 4.17 -1.30
C PHE A 138 10.51 5.55 -1.79
N SER A 139 9.83 6.58 -1.27
CA SER A 139 10.27 7.97 -1.40
C SER A 139 11.01 8.37 -0.12
N ILE A 140 12.35 8.29 -0.16
CA ILE A 140 13.20 8.66 0.98
C ILE A 140 14.05 9.86 0.58
N SER A 141 13.69 11.02 1.10
CA SER A 141 14.46 12.24 0.81
C SER A 141 15.77 12.28 1.61
N LYS A 142 16.85 12.72 0.95
CA LYS A 142 18.14 12.95 1.63
C LYS A 142 18.01 14.01 2.74
N ALA A 143 17.20 15.04 2.49
CA ALA A 143 17.01 16.17 3.40
C ALA A 143 16.19 15.82 4.65
N LYS A 144 15.05 15.13 4.52
CA LYS A 144 14.19 14.83 5.67
C LYS A 144 14.68 13.65 6.51
N THR A 145 15.38 12.69 5.88
CA THR A 145 15.71 11.44 6.53
C THR A 145 17.16 11.39 7.01
N HIS A 146 18.11 11.32 6.08
CA HIS A 146 19.54 11.25 6.40
C HIS A 146 20.44 11.44 5.19
N LYS A 147 21.60 12.11 5.37
CA LYS A 147 22.60 12.34 4.31
C LYS A 147 23.19 11.06 3.73
N HIS A 148 23.55 10.09 4.58
CA HIS A 148 24.17 8.82 4.18
C HIS A 148 23.16 7.82 3.61
N ALA A 149 23.49 7.26 2.44
CA ALA A 149 22.68 6.25 1.76
C ALA A 149 22.48 4.97 2.59
N ALA A 150 23.50 4.54 3.35
CA ALA A 150 23.42 3.36 4.20
C ALA A 150 22.28 3.45 5.24
N LYS A 151 22.09 4.61 5.88
CA LYS A 151 20.98 4.81 6.82
C LYS A 151 19.62 4.78 6.12
N ARG A 152 19.51 5.35 4.92
CA ARG A 152 18.29 5.27 4.10
C ARG A 152 17.99 3.83 3.63
N ARG A 153 19.02 3.05 3.29
CA ARG A 153 18.88 1.61 2.97
C ARG A 153 18.38 0.83 4.18
N LYS A 154 18.95 1.09 5.36
CA LYS A 154 18.52 0.45 6.62
C LYS A 154 17.05 0.74 6.96
N LEU A 155 16.55 1.94 6.65
CA LEU A 155 15.12 2.25 6.77
C LEU A 155 14.24 1.41 5.82
N ARG A 156 14.63 1.27 4.55
CA ARG A 156 13.92 0.40 3.60
C ARG A 156 13.88 -1.04 4.09
N THR A 157 15.04 -1.55 4.51
CA THR A 157 15.17 -2.92 5.02
C THR A 157 14.28 -3.12 6.25
N ARG A 158 14.35 -2.23 7.25
CA ARG A 158 13.52 -2.31 8.47
C ARG A 158 12.02 -2.32 8.15
N PHE A 159 11.58 -1.48 7.22
CA PHE A 159 10.18 -1.43 6.81
C PHE A 159 9.74 -2.73 6.10
N LYS A 160 10.58 -3.24 5.17
CA LYS A 160 10.34 -4.53 4.49
C LYS A 160 10.31 -5.71 5.46
N GLU A 161 11.22 -5.73 6.43
CA GLU A 161 11.23 -6.73 7.50
C GLU A 161 9.94 -6.68 8.34
N ALA A 162 9.47 -5.49 8.71
CA ALA A 162 8.20 -5.34 9.41
C ALA A 162 7.01 -5.87 8.60
N ILE A 163 6.97 -5.60 7.28
CA ILE A 163 5.94 -6.17 6.39
C ILE A 163 6.03 -7.70 6.37
N ASN A 164 7.24 -8.26 6.22
CA ASN A 164 7.44 -9.71 6.25
C ASN A 164 6.91 -10.33 7.54
N LEU A 165 7.17 -9.71 8.69
CA LEU A 165 6.68 -10.20 9.98
C LEU A 165 5.15 -10.19 10.05
N VAL A 166 4.50 -9.11 9.62
CA VAL A 166 3.03 -9.02 9.61
C VAL A 166 2.43 -10.09 8.68
N VAL A 167 2.92 -10.16 7.45
CA VAL A 167 2.29 -10.94 6.39
C VAL A 167 2.56 -12.44 6.53
N THR A 168 3.79 -12.83 6.88
CA THR A 168 4.18 -14.25 6.92
C THR A 168 4.02 -14.90 8.30
N ARG A 169 3.87 -14.10 9.37
CA ARG A 169 3.81 -14.59 10.77
C ARG A 169 2.64 -14.05 11.59
N GLY A 170 1.79 -13.20 11.01
CA GLY A 170 0.68 -12.59 11.75
C GLY A 170 1.18 -11.77 12.93
N ALA A 171 2.35 -11.12 12.79
CA ALA A 171 2.99 -10.45 13.92
C ALA A 171 2.08 -9.37 14.52
N GLN A 172 1.98 -9.38 15.84
CA GLN A 172 1.25 -8.40 16.64
C GLN A 172 2.14 -7.86 17.76
N GLY A 173 2.03 -6.55 18.02
CA GLY A 173 2.67 -5.94 19.18
C GLY A 173 1.81 -6.17 20.41
N THR A 174 2.36 -6.85 21.41
CA THR A 174 1.73 -7.09 22.71
C THR A 174 2.59 -6.54 23.83
N LYS A 175 2.02 -6.44 25.03
CA LYS A 175 2.77 -6.15 26.25
C LYS A 175 2.81 -7.43 27.06
N ASP A 176 3.98 -7.77 27.59
CA ASP A 176 4.09 -8.86 28.56
C ASP A 176 3.40 -8.50 29.87
N GLU A 177 3.30 -9.48 30.78
CA GLU A 177 2.82 -9.32 32.16
C GLU A 177 3.56 -8.20 32.93
N LEU A 178 4.81 -7.93 32.54
CA LEU A 178 5.67 -6.86 33.09
C LEU A 178 5.54 -5.53 32.33
N GLY A 179 4.61 -5.40 31.37
CA GLY A 179 4.41 -4.20 30.56
C GLY A 179 5.47 -3.96 29.48
N VAL A 180 6.44 -4.85 29.32
CA VAL A 180 7.49 -4.75 28.30
C VAL A 180 6.91 -5.05 26.91
N PRO A 181 7.17 -4.21 25.90
CA PRO A 181 6.64 -4.42 24.57
C PRO A 181 7.32 -5.61 23.88
N GLN A 182 6.53 -6.62 23.52
CA GLN A 182 6.93 -7.84 22.82
C GLN A 182 6.21 -8.02 21.48
N LEU A 183 6.74 -8.94 20.67
CA LEU A 183 6.08 -9.42 19.47
C LEU A 183 5.53 -10.82 19.72
N GLU A 184 4.27 -10.99 19.36
CA GLU A 184 3.58 -12.26 19.33
C GLU A 184 3.27 -12.65 17.89
N PHE A 185 3.50 -13.90 17.55
CA PHE A 185 3.23 -14.45 16.22
C PHE A 185 2.00 -15.36 16.25
N ASN A 186 1.12 -15.16 15.28
CA ASN A 186 -0.11 -15.90 15.10
C ASN A 186 -0.08 -16.62 13.73
N ASP A 187 0.47 -17.83 13.74
CA ASP A 187 0.60 -18.64 12.52
C ASP A 187 -0.75 -19.18 12.04
N GLU A 188 -1.72 -19.38 12.94
CA GLU A 188 -3.10 -19.75 12.57
C GLU A 188 -3.73 -18.66 11.68
N GLU A 189 -3.63 -17.40 12.08
CA GLU A 189 -4.16 -16.27 11.30
C GLU A 189 -3.55 -16.22 9.89
N VAL A 190 -2.25 -16.51 9.76
CA VAL A 190 -1.56 -16.50 8.46
C VAL A 190 -2.08 -17.62 7.55
N ARG A 191 -2.45 -18.79 8.11
CA ARG A 191 -3.03 -19.87 7.31
C ARG A 191 -4.38 -19.48 6.73
N GLU A 192 -5.17 -18.70 7.46
CA GLU A 192 -6.52 -18.29 7.04
C GLU A 192 -6.52 -17.02 6.18
N ASN A 193 -5.66 -16.04 6.48
CA ASN A 193 -5.75 -14.68 5.95
C ASN A 193 -4.39 -14.13 5.46
N GLY A 194 -3.38 -14.99 5.26
CA GLY A 194 -2.02 -14.55 4.92
C GLY A 194 -1.91 -13.74 3.61
N ASP A 195 -2.76 -14.03 2.64
CA ASP A 195 -2.88 -13.31 1.36
C ASP A 195 -3.69 -11.99 1.47
N ARG A 196 -4.51 -11.84 2.50
CA ARG A 196 -5.42 -10.70 2.71
C ARG A 196 -4.78 -9.47 3.34
N TRP A 197 -3.45 -9.42 3.37
CA TRP A 197 -2.69 -8.27 3.85
C TRP A 197 -2.23 -7.34 2.72
N ILE A 198 -2.10 -7.85 1.50
CA ILE A 198 -1.54 -7.15 0.36
C ILE A 198 -2.51 -7.27 -0.81
N LEU A 199 -3.11 -6.15 -1.20
CA LEU A 199 -3.93 -6.07 -2.40
C LEU A 199 -3.13 -6.54 -3.62
N PRO A 200 -3.60 -7.58 -4.35
CA PRO A 200 -2.94 -8.05 -5.55
C PRO A 200 -3.02 -6.98 -6.63
N ASP A 201 -1.93 -6.75 -7.36
CA ASP A 201 -1.89 -5.78 -8.47
C ASP A 201 -2.03 -4.31 -8.04
N TRP A 202 -1.73 -4.04 -6.77
CA TRP A 202 -1.60 -2.69 -6.24
C TRP A 202 -0.14 -2.35 -5.96
N VAL A 203 0.17 -1.09 -6.17
CA VAL A 203 1.46 -0.46 -5.92
C VAL A 203 1.38 0.33 -4.62
N TYR A 204 2.32 0.05 -3.74
CA TYR A 204 2.47 0.71 -2.46
C TYR A 204 3.62 1.72 -2.53
N ILE A 205 3.36 2.93 -2.06
CA ILE A 205 4.34 3.99 -1.95
C ILE A 205 4.51 4.35 -0.48
N CYS A 206 5.70 4.05 0.04
CA CYS A 206 6.09 4.36 1.40
C CYS A 206 6.95 5.63 1.46
N TYR A 207 6.58 6.53 2.36
CA TYR A 207 7.33 7.73 2.73
C TYR A 207 7.74 7.58 4.20
N PRO A 208 8.88 6.94 4.50
CA PRO A 208 9.34 6.75 5.87
C PRO A 208 9.90 8.05 6.47
N GLU A 209 9.59 8.29 7.73
CA GLU A 209 10.18 9.37 8.52
C GLU A 209 11.46 8.89 9.23
N ALA A 210 12.29 9.84 9.68
CA ALA A 210 13.52 9.50 10.42
C ALA A 210 13.23 8.76 11.74
N SER A 211 12.09 9.03 12.38
CA SER A 211 11.63 8.37 13.61
C SER A 211 11.50 6.85 13.47
N LEU A 212 11.21 6.35 12.27
CA LEU A 212 11.12 4.92 11.99
C LEU A 212 12.43 4.18 12.27
N TYR A 213 13.57 4.86 12.17
CA TYR A 213 14.87 4.28 12.49
C TYR A 213 15.01 3.88 13.96
N LEU A 214 14.36 4.66 14.85
CA LEU A 214 14.46 4.52 16.30
C LEU A 214 13.37 3.61 16.89
N MET A 215 12.26 3.45 16.18
CA MET A 215 11.09 2.71 16.64
C MET A 215 11.33 1.20 16.64
N ARG A 216 11.10 0.52 17.78
CA ARG A 216 11.24 -0.94 17.89
C ARG A 216 10.12 -1.68 17.14
N TYR A 217 10.35 -2.92 16.73
CA TYR A 217 9.33 -3.70 15.99
C TYR A 217 8.00 -3.86 16.73
N PRO A 218 7.96 -4.11 18.06
CA PRO A 218 6.70 -4.14 18.82
C PRO A 218 5.83 -2.88 18.69
N GLN A 219 6.43 -1.73 18.41
CA GLN A 219 5.73 -0.46 18.19
C GLN A 219 5.38 -0.24 16.71
N LEU A 220 6.29 -0.60 15.81
CA LEU A 220 6.12 -0.44 14.36
C LEU A 220 5.06 -1.40 13.78
N VAL A 221 5.06 -2.65 14.23
CA VAL A 221 4.20 -3.73 13.69
C VAL A 221 2.71 -3.40 13.86
N PRO A 222 2.20 -2.96 15.03
CA PRO A 222 0.80 -2.56 15.17
C PRO A 222 0.38 -1.42 14.22
N LEU A 223 1.23 -0.40 14.07
CA LEU A 223 0.97 0.74 13.17
C LEU A 223 0.89 0.28 11.71
N LEU A 224 1.82 -0.59 11.31
CA LEU A 224 1.85 -1.15 9.96
C LEU A 224 0.65 -2.05 9.69
N ARG A 225 0.32 -2.95 10.63
CA ARG A 225 -0.83 -3.85 10.53
C ARG A 225 -2.15 -3.08 10.39
N SER A 226 -2.36 -2.06 11.24
CA SER A 226 -3.53 -1.17 11.11
C SER A 226 -3.56 -0.45 9.76
N SER A 227 -2.40 -0.01 9.26
CA SER A 227 -2.30 0.67 7.96
C SER A 227 -2.62 -0.26 6.79
N LEU A 228 -2.07 -1.47 6.78
CA LEU A 228 -2.32 -2.48 5.74
C LEU A 228 -3.79 -2.91 5.74
N HIS A 229 -4.37 -3.15 6.92
CA HIS A 229 -5.78 -3.51 7.04
C HIS A 229 -6.72 -2.41 6.51
N LYS A 230 -6.45 -1.15 6.85
CA LYS A 230 -7.20 0.00 6.32
C LYS A 230 -7.07 0.13 4.80
N ILE A 231 -5.87 -0.09 4.28
CA ILE A 231 -5.63 -0.10 2.82
C ILE A 231 -6.42 -1.24 2.18
N TRP A 232 -6.37 -2.44 2.74
CA TRP A 232 -7.10 -3.60 2.24
C TRP A 232 -8.60 -3.33 2.17
N ILE A 233 -9.23 -2.90 3.26
CA ILE A 233 -10.67 -2.59 3.31
C ILE A 233 -11.02 -1.52 2.25
N HIS A 234 -10.22 -0.47 2.15
CA HIS A 234 -10.53 0.62 1.23
C HIS A 234 -10.33 0.22 -0.23
N GLY A 235 -9.24 -0.49 -0.54
CA GLY A 235 -8.94 -0.95 -1.89
C GLY A 235 -9.93 -2.00 -2.38
N THR A 236 -10.28 -2.98 -1.54
CA THR A 236 -11.34 -3.96 -1.84
C THR A 236 -12.69 -3.30 -2.06
N SER A 237 -13.04 -2.27 -1.26
CA SER A 237 -14.25 -1.49 -1.49
C SER A 237 -14.22 -0.70 -2.81
N LEU A 238 -13.05 -0.19 -3.24
CA LEU A 238 -12.91 0.49 -4.52
C LEU A 238 -13.06 -0.49 -5.68
N GLU A 239 -12.41 -1.65 -5.63
CA GLU A 239 -12.55 -2.69 -6.66
C GLU A 239 -14.00 -3.16 -6.78
N LYS A 240 -14.69 -3.37 -5.66
CA LYS A 240 -16.12 -3.72 -5.66
C LYS A 240 -16.96 -2.68 -6.39
N ARG A 241 -16.79 -1.39 -6.05
CA ARG A 241 -17.54 -0.29 -6.68
C ARG A 241 -17.25 -0.18 -8.16
N TRP A 242 -15.99 -0.28 -8.56
CA TRP A 242 -15.60 -0.25 -9.96
C TRP A 242 -16.23 -1.40 -10.77
N ALA A 243 -16.31 -2.58 -10.17
CA ALA A 243 -16.94 -3.73 -10.80
C ALA A 243 -18.46 -3.53 -10.92
N GLU A 244 -19.11 -3.05 -9.85
CA GLU A 244 -20.54 -2.69 -9.87
C GLU A 244 -20.86 -1.62 -10.92
N ASP A 245 -20.02 -0.59 -11.05
CA ASP A 245 -20.17 0.46 -12.05
C ASP A 245 -20.06 -0.08 -13.48
N GLU A 246 -19.16 -1.03 -13.74
CA GLU A 246 -19.04 -1.64 -15.06
C GLU A 246 -20.25 -2.53 -15.38
N MET A 247 -20.76 -3.29 -14.41
CA MET A 247 -21.99 -4.07 -14.58
C MET A 247 -23.21 -3.17 -14.86
N ARG A 248 -23.32 -2.04 -14.14
CA ARG A 248 -24.39 -1.04 -14.38
C ARG A 248 -24.30 -0.44 -15.77
N LYS A 249 -23.09 -0.11 -16.22
CA LYS A 249 -22.83 0.43 -17.56
C LYS A 249 -23.22 -0.58 -18.65
N GLN A 250 -22.95 -1.87 -18.45
CA GLN A 250 -23.42 -2.94 -19.35
C GLN A 250 -24.96 -3.04 -19.39
N ALA A 251 -25.62 -2.81 -18.26
CA ALA A 251 -27.09 -2.77 -18.16
C ALA A 251 -27.72 -1.43 -18.61
N GLY A 252 -26.93 -0.46 -19.09
CA GLY A 252 -27.42 0.87 -19.48
C GLY A 252 -27.82 1.80 -18.32
N LEU A 253 -27.44 1.46 -17.08
CA LEU A 253 -27.71 2.24 -15.88
C LEU A 253 -26.61 3.28 -15.60
N PRO A 254 -26.93 4.43 -14.97
CA PRO A 254 -25.92 5.42 -14.61
C PRO A 254 -24.97 4.88 -13.52
N PRO A 255 -23.69 5.32 -13.55
CA PRO A 255 -22.68 4.92 -12.57
C PRO A 255 -23.00 5.46 -11.18
N LEU A 256 -22.49 4.80 -10.15
CA LEU A 256 -22.66 5.23 -8.77
C LEU A 256 -21.91 6.55 -8.54
N ALA A 257 -22.61 7.54 -7.96
CA ALA A 257 -21.98 8.82 -7.65
C ALA A 257 -20.89 8.63 -6.58
N PHE A 258 -19.70 9.20 -6.82
CA PHE A 258 -18.71 9.34 -5.76
C PHE A 258 -19.29 10.27 -4.68
N GLN A 259 -19.73 9.70 -3.56
CA GLN A 259 -20.07 10.48 -2.38
C GLN A 259 -18.82 11.24 -1.94
N LYS A 260 -18.81 12.55 -2.23
CA LYS A 260 -17.85 13.48 -1.62
C LYS A 260 -18.03 13.33 -0.11
N GLN A 261 -17.03 12.80 0.58
CA GLN A 261 -17.06 12.84 2.05
C GLN A 261 -17.34 14.28 2.47
N PRO A 262 -18.29 14.52 3.40
CA PRO A 262 -18.56 15.87 3.87
C PRO A 262 -17.25 16.44 4.38
N THR A 263 -16.78 17.49 3.71
CA THR A 263 -15.61 18.23 4.15
C THR A 263 -16.00 18.86 5.48
N HIS A 264 -15.56 18.24 6.58
CA HIS A 264 -15.63 18.87 7.90
C HIS A 264 -14.69 20.08 7.84
N ARG A 265 -15.23 21.20 7.37
CA ARG A 265 -14.56 22.49 7.26
C ARG A 265 -14.35 22.93 8.70
N LYS A 266 -13.25 22.50 9.32
CA LYS A 266 -12.78 23.07 10.58
C LYS A 266 -12.60 24.56 10.31
N SER A 267 -13.52 25.35 10.84
CA SER A 267 -13.41 26.79 10.96
C SER A 267 -12.04 27.09 11.58
N GLN A 268 -11.12 27.59 10.76
CA GLN A 268 -9.87 28.12 11.27
C GLN A 268 -10.21 29.34 12.13
N PRO A 269 -9.67 29.47 13.35
CA PRO A 269 -9.75 30.72 14.08
C PRO A 269 -9.02 31.82 13.27
N PRO A 270 -9.46 33.08 13.35
CA PRO A 270 -8.87 34.18 12.59
C PRO A 270 -7.38 34.31 12.93
N ARG A 271 -6.56 34.43 11.88
CA ARG A 271 -5.13 34.75 12.00
C ARG A 271 -4.99 36.09 12.72
N THR A 272 -4.39 36.08 13.91
CA THR A 272 -3.94 37.30 14.57
C THR A 272 -2.89 38.01 13.72
N PRO A 273 -2.94 39.35 13.57
CA PRO A 273 -1.93 40.10 12.85
C PRO A 273 -0.54 39.92 13.47
N ARG A 274 0.47 39.68 12.63
CA ARG A 274 1.88 39.72 13.02
C ARG A 274 2.20 41.11 13.58
N GLN A 275 2.54 41.19 14.87
CA GLN A 275 3.25 42.36 15.39
C GLN A 275 4.64 42.41 14.74
N ASN A 276 4.89 43.48 14.00
CA ASN A 276 6.21 43.80 13.49
C ASN A 276 7.11 44.13 14.70
N PHE A 277 8.05 43.25 15.01
CA PHE A 277 9.17 43.60 15.87
C PHE A 277 10.10 44.52 15.08
N GLU A 278 9.98 45.82 15.34
CA GLU A 278 10.97 46.82 14.96
C GLU A 278 12.32 46.46 15.60
N SER A 279 13.26 46.04 14.76
CA SER A 279 14.65 45.85 15.15
C SER A 279 15.31 47.22 15.35
N LYS A 280 15.44 47.62 16.62
CA LYS A 280 16.33 48.73 17.02
C LYS A 280 17.75 48.39 16.55
N ARG A 281 18.24 49.15 15.57
CA ARG A 281 19.64 49.16 15.14
C ARG A 281 20.48 49.75 16.28
N TYR A 282 21.47 49.02 16.77
CA TYR A 282 22.53 49.59 17.60
C TYR A 282 23.55 50.28 16.71
N PRO A 283 24.04 51.48 17.06
CA PRO A 283 25.10 52.15 16.33
C PRO A 283 26.45 51.45 16.56
N SER A 284 27.15 51.19 15.46
CA SER A 284 28.54 50.74 15.43
C SER A 284 29.44 51.87 15.92
N THR A 285 30.11 51.68 17.06
CA THR A 285 31.25 52.51 17.45
C THR A 285 32.54 51.81 17.08
N ALA A 286 33.24 52.41 16.11
CA ALA A 286 34.61 52.09 15.76
C ALA A 286 35.59 52.68 16.78
N ARG A 287 36.51 51.86 17.28
CA ARG A 287 37.97 52.06 17.26
C ARG A 287 38.67 50.81 17.80
#